data_AF-A0A0A1UFL8-F1
#
_entry.id   AF-A0A0A1UFL8-F1
#
_cell.length_a   1.000
_cell.length_b   1.000
_cell.length_c   1.000
_cell.angle_alpha   90.00
_cell.angle_beta   90.00
_cell.angle_gamma   90.00
#
_symmetry.space_group_name_H-M   'P 1'
#
loop_
_entity.id
_entity.type
_entity.pdbx_description
1 polymer ?
#
loop_
_entity_poly.entity_id
_entity_poly.type
_entity_poly.pdbx_seq_one_letter_code
_entity_poly.pdbx_strand_id
1 'polypeptide(L)'
;MISIVLITFVAQAEYFMITNNEYMNVYLLDKCYYSGGNTYTKYVKEGNKAKVYGSVTCGNWVDQDPIELDSDQSFVENLPEYAAVSYAYIDAKDCKIKESDARPIETLIKIGCVKTSETTSTKTEIKDGKFIKNDFDTSAICGGLPSKIINKELGKCFTDEEGLFNIIKDSTMTLSMCFALVIAFF
;
A
#
# COMPACT_ATOMS: atom_id res chain seq x y z
N MET A 1 3.61 40.42 27.91
CA MET A 1 3.91 39.72 26.64
C MET A 1 3.05 38.47 26.60
N ILE A 2 2.11 38.41 25.66
CA ILE A 2 1.23 37.25 25.47
C ILE A 2 2.02 36.22 24.65
N SER A 3 2.40 35.10 25.26
CA SER A 3 2.91 33.93 24.52
C SER A 3 1.75 33.33 23.75
N ILE A 4 1.75 33.51 22.43
CA ILE A 4 0.86 32.80 21.52
C ILE A 4 1.45 31.40 21.36
N VAL A 5 0.86 30.42 22.05
CA VAL A 5 1.11 29.00 21.79
C VAL A 5 0.42 28.67 20.47
N LEU A 6 1.19 28.58 19.39
CA LEU A 6 0.71 28.09 18.10
C LEU A 6 0.50 26.57 18.23
N ILE A 7 -0.72 26.15 18.54
CA ILE A 7 -1.10 24.73 18.51
C ILE A 7 -1.32 24.38 17.04
N THR A 8 -0.28 23.90 16.35
CA THR A 8 -0.45 23.26 15.06
C THR A 8 -1.08 21.89 15.28
N PHE A 9 -2.37 21.75 14.94
CA PHE A 9 -2.98 20.44 14.77
C PHE A 9 -2.30 19.76 13.59
N VAL A 10 -1.30 18.92 13.88
CA VAL A 10 -0.82 17.96 12.88
C VAL A 10 -1.97 16.99 12.70
N ALA A 11 -2.69 17.10 11.59
CA ALA A 11 -3.72 16.13 11.24
C ALA A 11 -3.06 14.74 11.28
N GLN A 12 -3.52 13.88 12.17
CA GLN A 12 -3.03 12.51 12.27
C GLN A 12 -3.44 11.79 10.99
N ALA A 13 -2.50 11.06 10.38
CA ALA A 13 -2.78 10.28 9.19
C ALA A 13 -3.79 9.17 9.53
N GLU A 14 -4.90 9.11 8.81
CA GLU A 14 -5.87 8.03 8.89
C GLU A 14 -5.89 7.29 7.56
N TYR A 15 -5.92 5.97 7.62
CA TYR A 15 -5.87 5.08 6.47
C TYR A 15 -7.15 4.28 6.38
N PHE A 16 -7.65 4.09 5.15
CA PHE A 16 -8.56 3.01 4.83
C PHE A 16 -7.75 1.77 4.48
N MET A 17 -7.99 0.67 5.20
CA MET A 17 -7.23 -0.57 5.10
C MET A 17 -8.14 -1.73 4.72
N ILE A 18 -7.71 -2.53 3.74
CA ILE A 18 -8.36 -3.78 3.34
C ILE A 18 -7.37 -4.92 3.58
N THR A 19 -7.73 -5.88 4.42
CA THR A 19 -6.84 -6.95 4.86
C THR A 19 -7.15 -8.27 4.15
N ASN A 20 -6.19 -8.80 3.41
CA ASN A 20 -6.31 -10.12 2.79
C ASN A 20 -5.12 -11.01 3.18
N ASN A 21 -5.28 -11.78 4.25
CA ASN A 21 -4.30 -12.74 4.78
C ASN A 21 -2.87 -12.15 4.92
N GLU A 22 -2.06 -12.32 3.86
CA GLU A 22 -0.65 -11.91 3.76
C GLU A 22 -0.44 -10.47 3.27
N TYR A 23 -1.47 -9.86 2.68
CA TYR A 23 -1.45 -8.50 2.13
C TYR A 23 -2.43 -7.58 2.85
N MET A 24 -2.08 -6.30 2.91
CA MET A 24 -3.00 -5.24 3.34
C MET A 24 -2.92 -4.09 2.35
N ASN A 25 -3.99 -3.82 1.62
CA ASN A 25 -4.06 -2.61 0.79
C ASN A 25 -4.37 -1.42 1.69
N VAL A 26 -3.63 -0.34 1.54
CA VAL A 26 -3.77 0.86 2.37
C VAL A 26 -3.92 2.10 1.52
N TYR A 27 -4.89 2.92 1.90
CA TYR A 27 -5.20 4.19 1.26
C TYR A 27 -5.20 5.27 2.33
N LEU A 28 -4.24 6.19 2.26
CA LEU A 28 -4.27 7.41 3.08
C LEU A 28 -5.52 8.21 2.70
N LEU A 29 -6.36 8.54 3.68
CA LEU A 29 -7.62 9.21 3.42
C LEU A 29 -7.41 10.57 2.74
N ASP A 30 -8.39 10.93 1.91
CA ASP A 30 -8.42 12.16 1.12
C ASP A 30 -7.20 12.33 0.17
N LYS A 31 -6.60 11.23 -0.27
CA LYS A 31 -5.55 11.23 -1.31
C LYS A 31 -6.02 10.62 -2.63
N CYS A 32 -5.43 11.13 -3.71
CA CYS A 32 -5.66 10.65 -5.06
C CYS A 32 -4.83 9.39 -5.33
N TYR A 33 -5.47 8.28 -5.66
CA TYR A 33 -4.84 7.02 -6.03
C TYR A 33 -5.12 6.69 -7.49
N TYR A 34 -4.11 6.26 -8.22
CA TYR A 34 -4.26 5.75 -9.57
C TYR A 34 -4.93 4.39 -9.56
N SER A 35 -6.09 4.26 -10.21
CA SER A 35 -6.89 3.03 -10.27
C SER A 35 -6.88 2.36 -11.65
N GLY A 36 -6.04 2.84 -12.57
CA GLY A 36 -5.82 2.26 -13.89
C GLY A 36 -6.56 3.00 -15.00
N GLY A 37 -6.14 2.84 -16.26
CA GLY A 37 -6.84 3.42 -17.41
C GLY A 37 -6.93 4.94 -17.39
N ASN A 38 -5.98 5.65 -16.77
CA ASN A 38 -6.06 7.09 -16.48
C ASN A 38 -7.25 7.50 -15.61
N THR A 39 -7.70 6.61 -14.73
CA THR A 39 -8.70 6.90 -13.70
C THR A 39 -8.07 6.95 -12.32
N TYR A 40 -8.74 7.68 -11.43
CA TYR A 40 -8.26 7.97 -10.10
C TYR A 40 -9.39 7.80 -9.08
N THR A 41 -9.01 7.30 -7.92
CA THR A 41 -9.92 7.04 -6.81
C THR A 41 -9.45 7.77 -5.56
N LYS A 42 -10.40 8.24 -4.74
CA LYS A 42 -10.14 8.81 -3.42
C LYS A 42 -11.13 8.25 -2.40
N TYR A 43 -10.64 7.94 -1.21
CA TYR A 43 -11.45 7.47 -0.09
C TYR A 43 -11.57 8.54 0.99
N VAL A 44 -12.77 8.73 1.52
CA VAL A 44 -13.07 9.62 2.64
C VAL A 44 -13.91 8.85 3.66
N LYS A 45 -13.67 9.09 4.94
CA LYS A 45 -14.46 8.50 6.02
C LYS A 45 -15.74 9.30 6.23
N GLU A 46 -16.89 8.63 6.25
CA GLU A 46 -18.19 9.20 6.60
C GLU A 46 -18.83 8.34 7.70
N GLY A 47 -18.57 8.70 8.96
CA GLY A 47 -18.91 7.87 10.11
C GLY A 47 -18.16 6.54 10.07
N ASN A 48 -18.91 5.43 9.94
CA ASN A 48 -18.37 4.08 9.82
C ASN A 48 -18.33 3.57 8.37
N LYS A 49 -18.55 4.44 7.37
CA LYS A 49 -18.55 4.08 5.95
C LYS A 49 -17.35 4.66 5.21
N ALA A 50 -16.95 3.98 4.14
CA ALA A 50 -16.01 4.52 3.17
C ALA A 50 -16.79 5.17 2.03
N LYS A 51 -16.66 6.49 1.91
CA LYS A 51 -17.14 7.23 0.76
C LYS A 51 -16.06 7.24 -0.32
N VAL A 52 -16.42 6.82 -1.53
CA VAL A 52 -15.49 6.65 -2.64
C VAL A 52 -15.75 7.74 -3.67
N TYR A 53 -14.70 8.31 -4.22
CA TYR A 53 -14.80 9.26 -5.31
C TYR A 53 -13.97 8.78 -6.49
N GLY A 54 -14.53 8.89 -7.69
CA GLY A 54 -13.84 8.60 -8.95
C GLY A 54 -13.60 9.85 -9.78
N SER A 55 -12.55 9.87 -10.59
CA SER A 55 -12.28 10.91 -11.58
C SER A 55 -11.29 10.45 -12.65
N VAL A 56 -11.12 11.24 -13.70
CA VAL A 56 -10.05 11.11 -14.72
C VAL A 56 -8.86 12.05 -14.47
N THR A 57 -8.91 12.79 -13.36
CA THR A 57 -7.85 13.68 -12.86
C THR A 57 -7.78 13.58 -11.34
N CYS A 58 -6.74 14.09 -10.69
CA CYS A 58 -6.72 14.23 -9.22
C CYS A 58 -7.57 15.42 -8.72
N GLY A 59 -8.83 15.48 -9.16
CA GLY A 59 -9.77 16.57 -8.87
C GLY A 59 -11.10 16.30 -9.57
N ASN A 60 -12.02 17.27 -9.54
CA ASN A 60 -13.35 17.12 -10.16
C ASN A 60 -14.05 15.81 -9.77
N TRP A 61 -13.99 15.51 -8.47
CA TRP A 61 -14.42 14.23 -7.90
C TRP A 61 -15.91 13.99 -8.15
N VAL A 62 -16.21 12.82 -8.70
CA VAL A 62 -17.57 12.31 -8.81
C VAL A 62 -17.80 11.33 -7.67
N ASP A 63 -18.86 11.59 -6.91
CA ASP A 63 -19.31 10.72 -5.82
C ASP A 63 -19.65 9.33 -6.37
N GLN A 64 -19.09 8.30 -5.76
CA GLN A 64 -19.52 6.92 -5.93
C GLN A 64 -20.21 6.52 -4.62
N ASP A 65 -21.40 5.92 -4.74
CA ASP A 65 -22.25 5.63 -3.58
C ASP A 65 -21.44 5.05 -2.39
N PRO A 66 -21.69 5.50 -1.16
CA PRO A 66 -20.93 5.06 0.00
C PRO A 66 -20.97 3.53 0.16
N ILE A 67 -19.82 2.95 0.47
CA ILE A 67 -19.67 1.52 0.66
C ILE A 67 -19.71 1.24 2.17
N GLU A 68 -20.58 0.32 2.59
CA GLU A 68 -20.52 -0.26 3.94
C GLU A 68 -19.23 -1.05 4.08
N LEU A 69 -18.58 -0.95 5.22
CA LEU A 69 -17.33 -1.69 5.42
C LEU A 69 -17.60 -3.19 5.54
N ASP A 70 -16.91 -3.96 4.70
CA ASP A 70 -16.83 -5.41 4.87
C ASP A 70 -15.97 -5.76 6.09
N SER A 71 -16.03 -7.01 6.56
CA SER A 71 -15.35 -7.46 7.78
C SER A 71 -13.82 -7.37 7.73
N ASP A 72 -13.25 -7.32 6.54
CA ASP A 72 -11.82 -7.18 6.27
C ASP A 72 -11.37 -5.72 6.07
N GLN A 73 -12.31 -4.77 6.17
CA GLN A 73 -12.09 -3.35 5.95
C GLN A 73 -12.13 -2.57 7.25
N SER A 74 -11.22 -1.61 7.41
CA SER A 74 -11.18 -0.77 8.61
C SER A 74 -10.53 0.59 8.36
N PHE A 75 -10.87 1.56 9.21
CA PHE A 75 -10.12 2.79 9.34
C PHE A 75 -9.11 2.66 10.47
N VAL A 76 -7.85 2.98 10.20
CA VAL A 76 -6.77 2.88 11.18
C VAL A 76 -5.89 4.13 11.17
N GLU A 77 -5.43 4.54 12.34
CA GLU A 77 -4.48 5.65 12.48
C GLU A 77 -3.02 5.18 12.38
N ASN A 78 -2.79 3.89 12.64
CA ASN A 78 -1.46 3.28 12.60
C ASN A 78 -1.51 2.04 11.72
N LEU A 79 -0.55 1.96 10.80
CA LEU A 79 -0.37 0.77 9.98
C LEU A 79 0.27 -0.35 10.84
N PRO A 80 -0.14 -1.62 10.65
CA PRO A 80 0.50 -2.75 11.30
C PRO A 80 1.96 -2.88 10.84
N GLU A 81 2.73 -3.71 11.53
CA GLU A 81 4.11 -3.99 11.10
C GLU A 81 4.14 -4.69 9.73
N TYR A 82 5.02 -4.23 8.84
CA TYR A 82 5.21 -4.78 7.51
C TYR A 82 6.70 -4.76 7.12
N ALA A 83 7.10 -5.70 6.26
CA ALA A 83 8.46 -5.82 5.75
C ALA A 83 8.70 -4.91 4.56
N ALA A 84 7.70 -4.85 3.68
CA ALA A 84 7.79 -4.22 2.38
C ALA A 84 6.46 -3.61 1.99
N VAL A 85 6.52 -2.67 1.06
CA VAL A 85 5.36 -2.11 0.37
C VAL A 85 5.51 -2.39 -1.11
N SER A 86 4.52 -3.04 -1.70
CA SER A 86 4.34 -3.05 -3.15
C SER A 86 3.52 -1.83 -3.55
N TYR A 87 4.06 -1.05 -4.48
CA TYR A 87 3.37 0.07 -5.12
C TYR A 87 2.88 -0.38 -6.48
N ALA A 88 1.57 -0.55 -6.62
CA ALA A 88 0.95 -0.94 -7.88
C ALA A 88 0.68 0.29 -8.75
N TYR A 89 1.34 0.32 -9.90
CA TYR A 89 1.16 1.29 -10.97
C TYR A 89 0.20 0.78 -12.06
N ILE A 90 -0.29 -0.46 -11.93
CA ILE A 90 -1.32 -1.08 -12.77
C ILE A 90 -0.87 -1.07 -14.24
N ASP A 91 -1.49 -0.28 -15.10
CA ASP A 91 -1.18 -0.16 -16.53
C ASP A 91 -0.28 1.06 -16.85
N ALA A 92 0.16 1.81 -15.83
CA ALA A 92 1.07 2.95 -16.00
C ALA A 92 2.51 2.48 -16.26
N LYS A 93 2.85 2.40 -17.56
CA LYS A 93 4.14 1.92 -18.07
C LYS A 93 5.33 2.60 -17.40
N ASP A 94 6.38 1.81 -17.16
CA ASP A 94 7.63 2.22 -16.51
C ASP A 94 7.40 2.80 -15.10
N CYS A 95 6.27 2.46 -14.48
CA CYS A 95 5.85 2.96 -13.17
C CYS A 95 5.77 4.49 -13.13
N LYS A 96 5.18 5.09 -14.17
CA LYS A 96 5.01 6.55 -14.30
C LYS A 96 3.54 6.92 -14.44
N ILE A 97 2.97 7.47 -13.37
CA ILE A 97 1.62 8.04 -13.39
C ILE A 97 1.68 9.45 -13.99
N LYS A 98 0.69 9.81 -14.81
CA LYS A 98 0.64 11.09 -15.52
C LYS A 98 0.35 12.26 -14.58
N GLU A 99 -0.60 12.09 -13.66
CA GLU A 99 -0.96 13.09 -12.66
C GLU A 99 0.09 13.13 -11.55
N SER A 100 0.69 14.30 -11.30
CA SER A 100 1.77 14.47 -10.31
C SER A 100 1.35 14.18 -8.88
N ASP A 101 0.08 14.42 -8.57
CA ASP A 101 -0.47 14.32 -7.22
C ASP A 101 -1.04 12.91 -6.95
N ALA A 102 -1.10 12.06 -7.98
CA ALA A 102 -1.58 10.70 -7.88
C ALA A 102 -0.54 9.79 -7.23
N ARG A 103 -1.05 8.89 -6.39
CA ARG A 103 -0.28 7.84 -5.74
C ARG A 103 -0.56 6.50 -6.40
N PRO A 104 0.44 5.62 -6.55
CA PRO A 104 0.17 4.20 -6.81
C PRO A 104 -0.56 3.58 -5.61
N ILE A 105 -1.27 2.48 -5.83
CA ILE A 105 -1.91 1.73 -4.75
C ILE A 105 -0.83 1.07 -3.89
N GLU A 106 -0.98 1.14 -2.57
CA GLU A 106 0.00 0.64 -1.61
C GLU A 106 -0.47 -0.67 -0.99
N THR A 107 0.30 -1.74 -1.18
CA THR A 107 0.06 -3.04 -0.56
C THR A 107 1.17 -3.36 0.43
N LEU A 108 0.84 -3.37 1.71
CA LEU A 108 1.73 -3.79 2.77
C LEU A 108 1.90 -5.30 2.74
N ILE A 109 3.15 -5.76 2.86
CA ILE A 109 3.51 -7.17 2.83
C ILE A 109 4.13 -7.54 4.18
N LYS A 110 3.54 -8.51 4.88
CA LYS A 110 4.08 -9.02 6.15
C LYS A 110 5.41 -9.75 5.92
N ILE A 111 6.31 -9.73 6.91
CA ILE A 111 7.59 -10.48 6.86
C ILE A 111 7.41 -11.90 7.39
N GLY A 112 8.20 -12.83 6.86
CA GLY A 112 8.28 -14.19 7.39
C GLY A 112 7.18 -15.09 6.85
N CYS A 113 6.86 -16.14 7.62
CA CYS A 113 5.89 -17.14 7.19
C CYS A 113 4.47 -16.72 7.57
N VAL A 114 3.59 -16.65 6.58
CA VAL A 114 2.16 -16.39 6.76
C VAL A 114 1.38 -17.60 6.24
N LYS A 115 0.55 -18.19 7.11
CA LYS A 115 -0.43 -19.20 6.72
C LYS A 115 -1.52 -18.53 5.86
N THR A 116 -1.73 -19.02 4.65
CA THR A 116 -2.75 -18.49 3.71
C THR A 116 -4.00 -19.36 3.66
N SER A 117 -3.88 -20.64 3.99
CA SER A 117 -5.01 -21.55 4.20
C SER A 117 -4.61 -22.69 5.15
N GLU A 118 -5.51 -23.64 5.41
CA GLU A 118 -5.18 -24.83 6.20
C GLU A 118 -4.04 -25.68 5.62
N THR A 119 -3.75 -25.56 4.32
CA THR A 119 -2.72 -26.35 3.65
C THR A 119 -1.67 -25.52 2.93
N THR A 120 -1.83 -24.19 2.86
CA THR A 120 -0.93 -23.31 2.11
C THR A 120 -0.34 -22.20 2.96
N SER A 121 0.84 -21.74 2.58
CA SER A 121 1.51 -20.61 3.22
C SER A 121 2.45 -19.92 2.25
N THR A 122 2.84 -18.71 2.65
CA THR A 122 3.81 -17.88 1.95
C THR A 122 4.92 -17.50 2.91
N LYS A 123 6.16 -17.51 2.44
CA LYS A 123 7.29 -16.89 3.15
C LYS A 123 7.87 -15.75 2.35
N THR A 124 7.91 -14.57 2.95
CA THR A 124 8.58 -13.39 2.40
C THR A 124 9.85 -13.08 3.17
N GLU A 125 10.86 -12.65 2.44
CA GLU A 125 12.12 -12.17 3.01
C GLU A 125 12.72 -11.06 2.14
N ILE A 126 13.44 -10.15 2.79
CA ILE A 126 14.29 -9.17 2.11
C ILE A 126 15.73 -9.62 2.33
N LYS A 127 16.45 -9.85 1.24
CA LYS A 127 17.84 -10.31 1.29
C LYS A 127 18.61 -9.78 0.08
N ASP A 128 19.81 -9.26 0.33
CA ASP A 128 20.73 -8.79 -0.70
C ASP A 128 20.09 -7.78 -1.69
N GLY A 129 19.28 -6.85 -1.16
CA GLY A 129 18.59 -5.82 -1.95
C GLY A 129 17.42 -6.34 -2.80
N LYS A 130 16.96 -7.56 -2.53
CA LYS A 130 15.88 -8.23 -3.27
C LYS A 130 14.75 -8.60 -2.33
N PHE A 131 13.54 -8.45 -2.85
CA PHE A 131 12.34 -9.06 -2.30
C PHE A 131 12.23 -10.50 -2.82
N ILE A 132 12.13 -11.45 -1.91
CA ILE A 132 11.97 -12.87 -2.21
C ILE A 132 10.67 -13.34 -1.57
N LYS A 133 9.79 -13.92 -2.38
CA LYS A 133 8.56 -14.58 -1.93
C LYS A 133 8.57 -16.03 -2.37
N ASN A 134 8.35 -16.91 -1.43
CA ASN A 134 8.25 -18.34 -1.63
C ASN A 134 6.82 -18.77 -1.31
N ASP A 135 6.11 -19.33 -2.28
CA ASP A 135 4.76 -19.87 -2.08
C ASP A 135 4.85 -21.38 -1.82
N PHE A 136 4.05 -21.88 -0.89
CA PHE A 136 4.00 -23.28 -0.49
C PHE A 136 2.56 -23.80 -0.58
N ASP A 137 2.26 -24.58 -1.63
CA ASP A 137 0.90 -25.08 -1.88
C ASP A 137 0.53 -26.33 -1.06
N THR A 138 1.49 -26.92 -0.34
CA THR A 138 1.32 -28.15 0.43
C THR A 138 1.81 -28.06 1.87
N SER A 139 2.10 -26.84 2.34
CA SER A 139 2.58 -26.58 3.70
C SER A 139 1.94 -25.32 4.24
N ALA A 140 1.32 -25.39 5.42
CA ALA A 140 0.77 -24.24 6.14
C ALA A 140 1.80 -23.52 7.04
N ILE A 141 3.03 -24.03 7.10
CA ILE A 141 4.09 -23.58 8.02
C ILE A 141 5.38 -23.19 7.29
N CYS A 142 5.31 -22.95 5.97
CA CYS A 142 6.45 -22.64 5.10
C CYS A 142 7.60 -23.67 5.19
N GLY A 143 7.25 -24.93 5.41
CA GLY A 143 8.18 -26.05 5.46
C GLY A 143 8.20 -26.80 4.12
N GLY A 144 9.39 -27.26 3.71
CA GLY A 144 9.58 -28.04 2.48
C GLY A 144 10.09 -27.21 1.31
N LEU A 145 9.91 -27.72 0.09
CA LEU A 145 10.27 -27.04 -1.15
C LEU A 145 9.13 -26.10 -1.57
N PRO A 146 9.42 -24.84 -1.92
CA PRO A 146 8.39 -23.93 -2.43
C PRO A 146 7.95 -24.35 -3.84
N SER A 147 6.66 -24.16 -4.13
CA SER A 147 6.09 -24.41 -5.46
C SER A 147 6.40 -23.27 -6.43
N LYS A 148 6.51 -22.04 -5.90
CA LYS A 148 6.84 -20.84 -6.67
C LYS A 148 7.80 -19.94 -5.90
N ILE A 149 8.76 -19.37 -6.61
CA ILE A 149 9.71 -18.39 -6.07
C ILE A 149 9.63 -17.14 -6.92
N ILE A 150 9.22 -16.04 -6.30
CA ILE A 150 9.24 -14.69 -6.88
C ILE A 150 10.46 -13.98 -6.32
N ASN A 151 11.28 -13.42 -7.21
CA ASN A 151 12.46 -12.67 -6.84
C ASN A 151 12.49 -11.35 -7.62
N LYS A 152 12.44 -10.23 -6.90
CA LYS A 152 12.37 -8.88 -7.48
C LYS A 152 13.38 -7.96 -6.81
N GLU A 153 14.06 -7.13 -7.60
CA GLU A 153 14.97 -6.12 -7.06
C GLU A 153 14.17 -4.98 -6.42
N LEU A 154 14.59 -4.55 -5.22
CA LEU A 154 13.93 -3.45 -4.52
C LEU A 154 14.12 -2.14 -5.27
N GLY A 155 13.09 -1.29 -5.24
CA GLY A 155 13.10 0.05 -5.81
C GLY A 155 13.08 0.11 -7.34
N LYS A 156 13.04 -1.03 -8.03
CA LYS A 156 12.96 -1.09 -9.50
C LYS A 156 11.54 -1.39 -9.96
N CYS A 157 11.16 -0.74 -11.06
CA CYS A 157 9.91 -1.04 -11.76
C CYS A 157 10.02 -2.41 -12.42
N PHE A 158 9.02 -3.26 -12.24
CA PHE A 158 8.89 -4.54 -12.93
C PHE A 158 7.44 -4.76 -13.37
N THR A 159 7.28 -5.67 -14.32
CA THR A 159 5.97 -6.18 -14.73
C THR A 159 5.73 -7.53 -14.06
N ASP A 160 4.55 -7.74 -13.48
CA ASP A 160 4.14 -9.02 -12.92
C ASP A 160 3.58 -9.98 -13.99
N GLU A 161 3.09 -11.14 -13.56
CA GLU A 161 2.56 -12.17 -14.45
C GLU A 161 1.23 -11.78 -15.12
N GLU A 162 0.51 -10.81 -14.55
CA GLU A 162 -0.73 -10.27 -15.10
C GLU A 162 -0.48 -9.10 -16.07
N GLY A 163 0.79 -8.70 -16.26
CA GLY A 163 1.15 -7.59 -17.12
C GLY A 163 1.10 -6.23 -16.42
N LEU A 164 0.97 -6.19 -15.09
CA LEU A 164 0.86 -4.94 -14.32
C LEU A 164 2.22 -4.46 -13.82
N PHE A 165 2.39 -3.14 -13.78
CA PHE A 165 3.61 -2.46 -13.36
C PHE A 165 3.63 -2.24 -11.84
N ASN A 166 4.74 -2.60 -11.21
CA ASN A 166 4.89 -2.56 -9.76
C ASN A 166 6.30 -2.12 -9.35
N ILE A 167 6.42 -1.52 -8.16
CA ILE A 167 7.70 -1.29 -7.46
C ILE A 167 7.57 -1.84 -6.05
N ILE A 168 8.50 -2.69 -5.60
CA ILE A 168 8.56 -3.12 -4.19
C ILE A 168 9.66 -2.33 -3.48
N LYS A 169 9.35 -1.77 -2.30
CA LYS A 169 10.32 -1.10 -1.42
C LYS A 169 10.32 -1.74 -0.04
N ASP A 170 11.47 -1.70 0.62
CA ASP A 170 11.63 -2.07 2.03
C ASP A 170 10.94 -1.02 2.92
N SER A 171 10.32 -1.47 4.03
CA SER A 171 9.64 -0.61 5.01
C SER A 171 10.58 0.37 5.72
N THR A 172 11.87 0.06 5.82
CA THR A 172 12.88 0.97 6.37
C THR A 172 13.18 2.16 5.43
N MET A 173 13.09 1.94 4.11
CA MET A 173 13.30 2.98 3.10
C MET A 173 12.11 3.93 3.00
N THR A 174 10.89 3.48 3.28
CA THR A 174 9.69 4.31 3.29
C THR A 174 9.65 5.27 4.49
N LEU A 175 10.14 4.85 5.66
CA LEU A 175 10.27 5.73 6.82
C LEU A 175 11.34 6.82 6.62
N SER A 176 12.46 6.50 5.98
CA SER A 176 13.60 7.42 5.80
C SER A 176 13.26 8.63 4.91
N MET A 177 12.40 8.46 3.89
CA MET A 177 11.93 9.59 3.07
C MET A 177 11.07 10.59 3.86
N CYS A 178 10.33 10.13 4.88
CA CYS A 178 9.56 11.03 5.75
C CYS A 178 10.45 11.87 6.68
N PHE A 179 11.57 11.33 7.18
CA PHE A 179 12.50 12.09 8.03
C PHE A 179 13.38 13.08 7.26
N ALA A 180 13.80 12.75 6.03
CA ALA A 180 14.61 13.65 5.22
C ALA A 180 13.89 14.96 4.85
N LEU A 181 12.56 14.90 4.65
CA LEU A 181 11.74 16.08 4.42
C LEU A 181 11.64 16.98 5.66
N VAL A 182 11.57 16.40 6.85
CA VAL A 182 11.47 17.18 8.10
C VAL A 182 12.77 17.94 8.39
N ILE A 183 13.94 17.33 8.15
CA ILE A 183 15.24 17.97 8.42
C ILE A 183 15.55 19.08 7.40
N ALA A 184 15.03 19.01 6.18
CA ALA A 184 15.24 20.05 5.16
C ALA A 184 14.47 21.36 5.43
N PHE A 185 13.53 21.36 6.39
CA PHE A 185 12.75 22.53 6.81
C PHE A 185 13.13 23.04 8.21
N PHE A 186 14.22 22.53 8.81
CA PHE A 186 14.83 23.06 10.04
C PHE A 186 16.18 23.72 9.77
#